data_AF-A0A225DFT2-F1
#
_entry.id   AF-A0A225DFT2-F1
#
_cell.length_a   1.000
_cell.length_b   1.000
_cell.length_c   1.000
_cell.angle_alpha   90.00
_cell.angle_beta   90.00
_cell.angle_gamma   90.00
#
_symmetry.space_group_name_H-M   'P 1'
#
loop_
_entity.id
_entity.type
_entity.pdbx_description
1 polymer ?
#
loop_
_entity_poly.entity_id
_entity_poly.type
_entity_poly.pdbx_seq_one_letter_code
_entity_poly.pdbx_strand_id
1 'polypeptide(L)'
;MVPKETFAKASKFLDSVQTGSGSQYGYNSPGATPTLTAVGLLCRYYANGWGPNNPGMAKGVGYLLNTWKPTPARMDMYYYYYATQVLHFFEGAEWHRDWNPAMRDMLVKLQVPADKPALSGSWDPDSSWFGPHCGRLGQTCMSLLTLEVYYRHLPLYKRDNAGLKELERAR
;
A
#
# COMPACT_ATOMS: atom_id res chain seq x y z
N MET A 1 2.45 5.86 -25.79
CA MET A 1 1.22 6.17 -25.02
C MET A 1 0.34 4.93 -25.03
N VAL A 2 -0.27 4.55 -23.91
CA VAL A 2 -1.14 3.36 -23.83
C VAL A 2 -2.53 3.68 -24.42
N PRO A 3 -3.13 2.83 -25.28
CA PRO A 3 -4.46 3.08 -25.86
C PRO A 3 -5.59 3.14 -24.82
N LYS A 4 -6.59 3.99 -25.05
CA LYS A 4 -7.78 4.12 -24.17
C LYS A 4 -8.56 2.81 -24.01
N GLU A 5 -8.64 2.01 -25.07
CA GLU A 5 -9.32 0.72 -25.06
C GLU A 5 -8.68 -0.27 -24.06
N THR A 6 -7.36 -0.19 -23.85
CA THR A 6 -6.64 -1.01 -22.88
C THR A 6 -7.14 -0.73 -21.46
N PHE A 7 -7.32 0.53 -21.09
CA PHE A 7 -7.87 0.92 -19.79
C PHE A 7 -9.34 0.53 -19.64
N ALA A 8 -10.13 0.58 -20.72
CA ALA A 8 -11.52 0.13 -20.72
C ALA A 8 -11.61 -1.40 -20.47
N LYS A 9 -10.75 -2.21 -21.11
CA LYS A 9 -10.67 -3.66 -20.87
C LYS A 9 -10.22 -3.99 -19.46
N ALA A 10 -9.23 -3.27 -18.93
CA ALA A 10 -8.79 -3.41 -17.54
C ALA A 10 -9.92 -3.08 -16.55
N SER A 11 -10.68 -2.01 -16.81
CA SER A 11 -11.84 -1.63 -15.99
C SER A 11 -12.91 -2.69 -16.00
N LYS A 12 -13.23 -3.26 -17.18
CA LYS A 12 -14.19 -4.35 -17.32
C LYS A 12 -13.75 -5.61 -16.56
N PHE A 13 -12.45 -5.91 -16.56
CA PHE A 13 -11.91 -7.01 -15.75
C PHE A 13 -12.09 -6.74 -14.25
N LEU A 14 -11.72 -5.55 -13.77
CA LEU A 14 -11.94 -5.14 -12.38
C LEU A 14 -13.43 -5.21 -12.00
N ASP A 15 -14.33 -4.83 -12.90
CA ASP A 15 -15.78 -4.95 -12.70
C ASP A 15 -16.23 -6.41 -12.54
N SER A 16 -15.56 -7.35 -13.20
CA SER A 16 -15.91 -8.78 -13.17
C SER A 16 -15.43 -9.51 -11.92
N VAL A 17 -14.42 -8.97 -11.21
CA VAL A 17 -13.84 -9.59 -10.01
C VAL A 17 -14.15 -8.80 -8.73
N GLN A 18 -14.90 -7.70 -8.82
CA GLN A 18 -15.25 -6.87 -7.66
C GLN A 18 -16.44 -7.43 -6.87
N THR A 19 -16.47 -7.08 -5.58
CA THR A 19 -17.62 -7.24 -4.68
C THR A 19 -17.85 -5.93 -3.92
N GLY A 20 -18.91 -5.86 -3.10
CA GLY A 20 -19.17 -4.71 -2.24
C GLY A 20 -19.47 -3.40 -3.00
N SER A 21 -19.94 -3.49 -4.24
CA SER A 21 -20.14 -2.36 -5.16
C SER A 21 -18.83 -1.66 -5.57
N GLY A 22 -17.77 -2.45 -5.78
CA GLY A 22 -16.47 -1.97 -6.28
C GLY A 22 -15.47 -1.57 -5.21
N SER A 23 -15.77 -1.87 -3.94
CA SER A 23 -14.88 -1.60 -2.82
C SER A 23 -13.91 -2.74 -2.52
N GLN A 24 -14.14 -3.94 -3.03
CA GLN A 24 -13.41 -5.15 -2.70
C GLN A 24 -13.18 -6.00 -3.96
N TYR A 25 -12.09 -6.76 -4.00
CA TYR A 25 -11.65 -7.45 -5.22
C TYR A 25 -11.15 -8.88 -4.95
N GLY A 26 -11.43 -9.77 -5.90
CA GLY A 26 -10.87 -11.11 -6.03
C GLY A 26 -9.84 -11.21 -7.16
N TYR A 27 -9.31 -12.41 -7.41
CA TYR A 27 -8.19 -12.61 -8.34
C TYR A 27 -8.66 -12.78 -9.79
N ASN A 28 -9.48 -13.80 -10.04
CA ASN A 28 -10.04 -14.14 -11.36
C ASN A 28 -11.55 -14.39 -11.31
N SER A 29 -12.15 -14.19 -10.13
CA SER A 29 -13.58 -14.31 -9.87
C SER A 29 -13.97 -13.28 -8.80
N PRO A 30 -15.26 -12.95 -8.66
CA PRO A 30 -15.73 -12.08 -7.58
C PRO A 30 -15.26 -12.57 -6.22
N GLY A 31 -14.63 -11.69 -5.45
CA GLY A 31 -14.14 -12.01 -4.11
C GLY A 31 -13.74 -10.78 -3.31
N ALA A 32 -13.23 -11.04 -2.11
CA ALA A 32 -12.76 -10.01 -1.19
C ALA A 32 -11.62 -10.55 -0.34
N THR A 33 -10.37 -10.31 -0.75
CA THR A 33 -9.20 -10.48 0.13
C THR A 33 -8.57 -9.12 0.40
N PRO A 34 -7.91 -8.90 1.56
CA PRO A 34 -7.24 -7.63 1.85
C PRO A 34 -6.22 -7.24 0.78
N THR A 35 -5.35 -8.19 0.40
CA THR A 35 -4.33 -8.04 -0.63
C THR A 35 -4.90 -7.67 -1.99
N LEU A 36 -5.86 -8.45 -2.49
CA LEU A 36 -6.41 -8.19 -3.83
C LEU A 36 -7.30 -6.96 -3.83
N THR A 37 -7.93 -6.62 -2.71
CA THR A 37 -8.64 -5.35 -2.55
C THR A 37 -7.69 -4.17 -2.65
N ALA A 38 -6.55 -4.19 -1.96
CA ALA A 38 -5.55 -3.13 -2.10
C ALA A 38 -5.02 -3.00 -3.54
N VAL A 39 -4.70 -4.14 -4.19
CA VAL A 39 -4.27 -4.16 -5.60
C VAL A 39 -5.35 -3.59 -6.52
N GLY A 40 -6.60 -4.05 -6.38
CA GLY A 40 -7.72 -3.62 -7.22
C GLY A 40 -8.01 -2.12 -7.07
N LEU A 41 -7.98 -1.59 -5.85
CA LEU A 41 -8.13 -0.16 -5.59
C LEU A 41 -7.00 0.67 -6.20
N LEU A 42 -5.75 0.18 -6.12
CA LEU A 42 -4.62 0.83 -6.78
C LEU A 42 -4.79 0.82 -8.31
N CYS A 43 -5.27 -0.28 -8.89
CA CYS A 43 -5.62 -0.32 -10.31
C CYS A 43 -6.71 0.69 -10.67
N ARG A 44 -7.75 0.86 -9.83
CA ARG A 44 -8.80 1.86 -10.03
C ARG A 44 -8.27 3.29 -9.97
N TYR A 45 -7.33 3.57 -9.07
CA TYR A 45 -6.64 4.86 -9.02
C TYR A 45 -5.96 5.15 -10.37
N TYR A 46 -5.10 4.25 -10.86
CA TYR A 46 -4.36 4.48 -12.10
C TYR A 46 -5.21 4.42 -13.37
N ALA A 47 -6.18 3.49 -13.46
CA ALA A 47 -6.95 3.25 -14.68
C ALA A 47 -8.21 4.14 -14.79
N ASN A 48 -8.83 4.49 -13.67
CA ASN A 48 -10.09 5.21 -13.63
C ASN A 48 -10.01 6.57 -12.92
N GLY A 49 -8.85 6.94 -12.36
CA GLY A 49 -8.69 8.19 -11.62
C GLY A 49 -9.51 8.21 -10.33
N TRP A 50 -9.79 7.04 -9.74
CA TRP A 50 -10.51 7.00 -8.46
C TRP A 50 -9.68 7.66 -7.37
N GLY A 51 -10.31 8.49 -6.55
CA GLY A 51 -9.70 9.13 -5.39
C GLY A 51 -10.68 9.17 -4.20
N PRO A 52 -10.43 10.01 -3.19
CA PRO A 52 -11.21 10.04 -1.95
C PRO A 52 -12.71 10.25 -2.13
N ASN A 53 -13.10 11.00 -3.16
CA ASN A 53 -14.50 11.29 -3.47
C ASN A 53 -15.24 10.12 -4.16
N ASN A 54 -14.54 9.05 -4.54
CA ASN A 54 -15.18 7.87 -5.12
C ASN A 54 -15.71 6.96 -3.99
N PRO A 55 -17.02 6.63 -3.95
CA PRO A 55 -17.60 5.80 -2.88
C PRO A 55 -16.99 4.40 -2.77
N GLY A 56 -16.60 3.79 -3.89
CA GLY A 56 -15.93 2.50 -3.93
C GLY A 56 -14.53 2.57 -3.31
N MET A 57 -13.78 3.63 -3.62
CA MET A 57 -12.47 3.90 -3.00
C MET A 57 -12.60 4.10 -1.49
N ALA A 58 -13.49 4.99 -1.04
CA ALA A 58 -13.68 5.29 0.39
C ALA A 58 -14.09 4.06 1.20
N LYS A 59 -15.06 3.28 0.67
CA LYS A 59 -15.50 2.03 1.31
C LYS A 59 -14.38 0.97 1.30
N GLY A 60 -13.59 0.91 0.24
CA GLY A 60 -12.46 -0.01 0.13
C GLY A 60 -11.36 0.31 1.13
N VAL A 61 -10.99 1.59 1.26
CA VAL A 61 -10.05 2.07 2.28
C VAL A 61 -10.55 1.77 3.69
N GLY A 62 -11.82 2.01 3.98
CA GLY A 62 -12.43 1.62 5.26
C GLY A 62 -12.33 0.12 5.53
N TYR A 63 -12.54 -0.72 4.52
CA TYR A 63 -12.33 -2.17 4.64
C TYR A 63 -10.87 -2.53 4.95
N LEU A 64 -9.89 -1.91 4.28
CA LEU A 64 -8.47 -2.16 4.54
C LEU A 64 -8.08 -1.81 5.98
N LEU A 65 -8.47 -0.63 6.46
CA LEU A 65 -8.18 -0.14 7.81
C LEU A 65 -8.83 -0.97 8.92
N ASN A 66 -10.02 -1.51 8.67
CA ASN A 66 -10.74 -2.35 9.63
C ASN A 66 -10.28 -3.81 9.61
N THR A 67 -9.69 -4.25 8.49
CA THR A 67 -9.27 -5.65 8.36
C THR A 67 -7.88 -5.87 8.93
N TRP A 68 -6.83 -5.29 8.35
CA TRP A 68 -5.44 -5.57 8.73
C TRP A 68 -4.62 -4.28 8.89
N LYS A 69 -4.63 -3.72 10.10
CA LYS A 69 -3.71 -2.65 10.47
C LYS A 69 -2.25 -3.15 10.51
N PRO A 70 -1.26 -2.26 10.37
CA PRO A 70 0.15 -2.63 10.48
C PRO A 70 0.43 -3.24 11.86
N THR A 71 0.88 -4.49 11.89
CA THR A 71 1.28 -5.19 13.12
C THR A 71 2.29 -6.31 12.83
N PRO A 72 3.35 -6.49 13.64
CA PRO A 72 4.28 -7.61 13.47
C PRO A 72 3.62 -8.98 13.62
N ALA A 73 2.54 -9.07 14.40
CA ALA A 73 1.87 -10.34 14.69
C ALA A 73 1.19 -10.98 13.46
N ARG A 74 0.91 -10.17 12.42
CA ARG A 74 0.28 -10.62 11.19
C ARG A 74 0.84 -9.84 10.00
N MET A 75 2.16 -9.91 9.83
CA MET A 75 2.86 -9.24 8.74
C MET A 75 2.66 -9.99 7.41
N ASP A 76 2.17 -9.27 6.42
CA ASP A 76 2.16 -9.67 5.01
C ASP A 76 2.69 -8.47 4.23
N MET A 77 3.98 -8.48 3.88
CA MET A 77 4.59 -7.31 3.24
C MET A 77 4.05 -7.04 1.84
N TYR A 78 3.56 -8.08 1.16
CA TYR A 78 2.96 -7.90 -0.15
C TYR A 78 1.65 -7.10 -0.02
N TYR A 79 0.79 -7.46 0.92
CA TYR A 79 -0.38 -6.67 1.27
C TYR A 79 -0.01 -5.25 1.71
N TYR A 80 0.91 -5.12 2.67
CA TYR A 80 1.28 -3.83 3.27
C TYR A 80 1.82 -2.85 2.24
N TYR A 81 2.60 -3.30 1.26
CA TYR A 81 3.08 -2.43 0.19
C TYR A 81 1.95 -1.83 -0.66
N TYR A 82 0.98 -2.65 -1.10
CA TYR A 82 -0.14 -2.14 -1.89
C TYR A 82 -1.11 -1.28 -1.08
N ALA A 83 -1.41 -1.71 0.16
CA ALA A 83 -2.30 -0.96 1.04
C ALA A 83 -1.72 0.41 1.41
N THR A 84 -0.40 0.49 1.62
CA THR A 84 0.31 1.75 1.89
C THR A 84 0.18 2.73 0.72
N GLN A 85 0.31 2.26 -0.52
CA GLN A 85 0.12 3.13 -1.70
C GLN A 85 -1.32 3.64 -1.83
N VAL A 86 -2.31 2.75 -1.65
CA VAL A 86 -3.73 3.14 -1.72
C VAL A 86 -4.05 4.17 -0.64
N LEU A 87 -3.61 3.94 0.60
CA LEU A 87 -3.88 4.85 1.70
C LEU A 87 -3.14 6.18 1.53
N HIS A 88 -1.90 6.16 1.04
CA HIS A 88 -1.19 7.39 0.68
C HIS A 88 -1.98 8.20 -0.36
N PHE A 89 -2.44 7.60 -1.46
CA PHE A 89 -3.24 8.31 -2.46
C PHE A 89 -4.64 8.72 -1.97
N PHE A 90 -5.15 8.06 -0.94
CA PHE A 90 -6.39 8.45 -0.28
C PHE A 90 -6.21 9.66 0.65
N GLU A 91 -5.00 9.87 1.16
CA GLU A 91 -4.65 10.95 2.09
C GLU A 91 -5.52 10.93 3.36
N GLY A 92 -5.75 12.09 3.97
CA GLY A 92 -6.68 12.25 5.08
C GLY A 92 -6.19 11.65 6.40
N ALA A 93 -7.13 11.42 7.32
CA ALA A 93 -6.81 10.85 8.62
C ALA A 93 -6.40 9.37 8.50
N GLU A 94 -6.94 8.69 7.49
CA GLU A 94 -6.65 7.32 7.11
C GLU A 94 -5.15 7.12 6.85
N TRP A 95 -4.54 8.05 6.11
CA TRP A 95 -3.09 8.06 5.89
C TRP A 95 -2.31 8.60 7.10
N HIS A 96 -2.58 9.85 7.49
CA HIS A 96 -1.71 10.59 8.42
C HIS A 96 -1.80 10.09 9.86
N ARG A 97 -2.96 9.57 10.29
CA ARG A 97 -3.18 9.13 11.67
C ARG A 97 -3.23 7.61 11.77
N ASP A 98 -3.95 6.94 10.87
CA ASP A 98 -4.34 5.55 11.09
C ASP A 98 -3.37 4.52 10.49
N TRP A 99 -2.60 4.91 9.46
CA TRP A 99 -1.74 3.97 8.73
C TRP A 99 -0.24 4.32 8.76
N ASN A 100 0.16 5.50 8.26
CA ASN A 100 1.57 5.79 8.02
C ASN A 100 2.43 5.73 9.29
N PRO A 101 2.02 6.34 10.43
CA PRO A 101 2.83 6.25 11.66
C PRO A 101 3.00 4.79 12.11
N ALA A 102 1.92 4.01 12.11
CA ALA A 102 1.96 2.60 12.51
C ALA A 102 2.84 1.76 11.59
N MET A 103 2.74 1.94 10.26
CA MET A 103 3.55 1.21 9.28
C MET A 103 5.03 1.58 9.39
N ARG A 104 5.34 2.89 9.41
CA ARG A 104 6.71 3.41 9.53
C ARG A 104 7.37 2.89 10.80
N ASP A 105 6.73 3.09 11.95
CA ASP A 105 7.32 2.77 13.25
C ASP A 105 7.51 1.26 13.40
N MET A 106 6.57 0.46 12.89
CA MET A 106 6.70 -0.99 12.83
C MET A 106 7.92 -1.42 12.01
N LEU A 107 8.06 -0.93 10.77
CA LEU A 107 9.17 -1.33 9.91
C LEU A 107 10.51 -0.84 10.48
N VAL A 108 10.61 0.38 10.99
CA VAL A 108 11.84 0.87 11.64
C VAL A 108 12.20 0.00 12.84
N LYS A 109 11.23 -0.40 13.67
CA LYS A 109 11.47 -1.26 14.82
C LYS A 109 11.90 -2.68 14.44
N LEU A 110 11.41 -3.20 13.32
CA LEU A 110 11.74 -4.54 12.82
C LEU A 110 13.05 -4.60 12.02
N GLN A 111 13.66 -3.44 11.71
CA GLN A 111 14.93 -3.41 11.00
C GLN A 111 16.02 -4.05 11.86
N VAL A 112 16.83 -4.92 11.25
CA VAL A 112 17.92 -5.60 11.95
C VAL A 112 18.96 -4.56 12.42
N PRO A 113 19.30 -4.52 13.72
CA PRO A 113 20.24 -3.56 14.28
C PRO A 113 21.69 -3.75 13.82
N ALA A 114 22.49 -2.71 14.02
CA ALA A 114 23.89 -2.64 13.60
C ALA A 114 24.83 -3.62 14.32
N ASP A 115 24.39 -4.17 15.46
CA ASP A 115 25.11 -5.20 16.23
C ASP A 115 25.10 -6.59 15.54
N LYS A 116 24.38 -6.74 14.42
CA LYS A 116 24.44 -7.90 13.53
C LYS A 116 25.00 -7.50 12.16
N PRO A 117 26.33 -7.31 12.00
CA PRO A 117 26.92 -6.65 10.83
C PRO A 117 26.52 -7.25 9.48
N ALA A 118 26.42 -8.59 9.39
CA ALA A 118 26.07 -9.27 8.14
C ALA A 118 24.61 -9.07 7.69
N LEU A 119 23.73 -8.66 8.61
CA LEU A 119 22.28 -8.53 8.37
C LEU A 119 21.76 -7.12 8.67
N SER A 120 22.61 -6.23 9.19
CA SER A 120 22.26 -4.87 9.59
C SER A 120 21.53 -4.12 8.48
N GLY A 121 20.44 -3.46 8.85
CA GLY A 121 19.62 -2.67 7.92
C GLY A 121 18.62 -3.48 7.09
N SER A 122 18.63 -4.82 7.18
CA SER A 122 17.67 -5.69 6.50
C SER A 122 16.43 -5.99 7.36
N TRP A 123 15.47 -6.72 6.79
CA TRP A 123 14.29 -7.23 7.49
C TRP A 123 14.21 -8.75 7.38
N ASP A 124 13.83 -9.40 8.48
CA ASP A 124 13.57 -10.84 8.50
C ASP A 124 12.33 -11.18 7.65
N PRO A 125 12.37 -12.25 6.81
CA PRO A 125 11.21 -12.64 6.01
C PRO A 125 9.96 -12.86 6.87
N ASP A 126 8.83 -12.30 6.44
CA ASP A 126 7.55 -12.57 7.09
C ASP A 126 7.09 -14.02 6.91
N SER A 127 6.07 -14.43 7.68
CA SER A 127 5.49 -15.77 7.58
C SER A 127 4.39 -15.88 6.53
N SER A 128 4.08 -14.83 5.77
CA SER A 128 3.10 -14.89 4.69
C SER A 128 3.64 -15.68 3.51
N TRP A 129 2.94 -15.67 2.39
CA TRP A 129 3.46 -16.22 1.14
C TRP A 129 4.74 -15.51 0.69
N PHE A 130 4.88 -14.20 0.95
CA PHE A 130 5.97 -13.39 0.41
C PHE A 130 7.35 -13.75 0.98
N GLY A 131 7.48 -13.86 2.30
CA GLY A 131 8.76 -14.10 2.96
C GLY A 131 9.47 -15.39 2.50
N PRO A 132 8.82 -16.57 2.51
CA PRO A 132 9.43 -17.83 2.06
C PRO A 132 9.81 -17.85 0.58
N HIS A 133 9.11 -17.08 -0.28
CA HIS A 133 9.34 -17.09 -1.73
C HIS A 133 10.35 -16.04 -2.19
N CYS A 134 10.42 -14.90 -1.51
CA CYS A 134 11.30 -13.78 -1.89
C CYS A 134 12.51 -13.61 -0.97
N GLY A 135 12.51 -14.28 0.18
CA GLY A 135 13.59 -14.28 1.15
C GLY A 135 13.90 -12.89 1.74
N ARG A 136 15.05 -12.78 2.41
CA ARG A 136 15.48 -11.54 3.07
C ARG A 136 15.66 -10.39 2.09
N LEU A 137 16.16 -10.68 0.88
CA LEU A 137 16.35 -9.65 -0.15
C LEU A 137 15.01 -9.05 -0.56
N GLY A 138 14.02 -9.89 -0.90
CA GLY A 138 12.69 -9.41 -1.26
C GLY A 138 11.99 -8.69 -0.11
N GLN A 139 12.09 -9.24 1.11
CA GLN A 139 11.58 -8.59 2.32
C GLN A 139 12.16 -7.18 2.51
N THR A 140 13.48 -7.05 2.35
CA THR A 140 14.19 -5.78 2.53
C THR A 140 13.77 -4.79 1.45
N CYS A 141 13.76 -5.21 0.18
CA CYS A 141 13.29 -4.37 -0.92
C CYS A 141 11.85 -3.89 -0.68
N MET A 142 10.92 -4.78 -0.31
CA MET A 142 9.53 -4.41 -0.10
C MET A 142 9.35 -3.48 1.11
N SER A 143 10.14 -3.67 2.18
CA SER A 143 10.12 -2.80 3.36
C SER A 143 10.61 -1.39 3.00
N LEU A 144 11.69 -1.29 2.23
CA LEU A 144 12.20 -0.01 1.72
C LEU A 144 11.19 0.67 0.78
N LEU A 145 10.64 -0.07 -0.18
CA LEU A 145 9.61 0.42 -1.10
C LEU A 145 8.36 0.92 -0.37
N THR A 146 8.02 0.29 0.75
CA THR A 146 6.89 0.71 1.60
C THR A 146 7.23 1.99 2.38
N LEU A 147 8.45 2.09 2.92
CA LEU A 147 8.92 3.30 3.62
C LEU A 147 9.11 4.50 2.69
N GLU A 148 9.37 4.29 1.40
CA GLU A 148 9.58 5.37 0.43
C GLU A 148 8.30 5.93 -0.21
N VAL A 149 7.13 5.28 -0.05
CA VAL A 149 5.89 5.60 -0.80
C VAL A 149 5.63 7.10 -0.85
N TYR A 150 5.66 7.77 0.30
CA TYR A 150 5.37 9.19 0.39
C TYR A 150 6.52 10.11 -0.07
N TYR A 151 7.76 9.63 -0.08
CA TYR A 151 8.88 10.38 -0.67
C TYR A 151 8.89 10.30 -2.20
N ARG A 152 8.45 9.16 -2.76
CA ARG A 152 8.46 8.88 -4.20
C ARG A 152 7.31 9.53 -4.95
N HIS A 153 6.17 9.69 -4.29
CA HIS A 153 4.97 10.28 -4.89
C HIS A 153 4.82 11.78 -4.63
N LEU A 154 5.74 12.40 -3.89
CA LEU A 154 5.91 13.85 -3.87
C LEU A 154 6.24 14.35 -5.29
N PRO A 155 5.50 15.34 -5.83
CA PRO A 155 5.93 16.00 -7.05
C PRO A 155 7.33 16.57 -6.82
N LEU A 156 8.30 16.21 -7.67
CA LEU A 156 9.69 16.70 -7.57
C LEU A 156 9.79 18.24 -7.54
N TYR A 157 8.72 18.93 -7.96
CA TYR A 157 8.56 20.40 -7.94
C TYR A 157 8.05 20.98 -6.62
N LYS A 158 7.59 20.16 -5.66
CA LYS A 158 7.17 20.57 -4.30
C LYS A 158 8.31 20.46 -3.27
N ARG A 159 9.55 20.69 -3.69
CA ARG A 159 10.74 20.80 -2.82
C ARG A 159 10.90 22.21 -2.23
N ASP A 160 9.85 23.01 -2.26
CA ASP A 160 9.72 24.25 -1.51
C ASP A 160 9.15 23.95 -0.10
N ASN A 161 9.25 24.93 0.81
CA ASN A 161 8.92 24.81 2.24
C ASN A 161 7.52 24.26 2.56
N ALA A 162 6.64 24.08 1.58
CA ALA A 162 5.32 23.45 1.72
C ALA A 162 5.38 21.91 1.78
N GLY A 163 6.23 21.25 0.98
CA GLY A 163 6.38 19.78 1.00
C GLY A 163 7.00 19.26 2.30
N LEU A 164 7.92 20.03 2.89
CA LEU A 164 8.49 19.75 4.21
C LEU A 164 7.45 19.82 5.33
N LYS A 165 6.47 20.73 5.26
CA LYS A 165 5.37 20.81 6.23
C LYS A 165 4.44 19.60 6.19
N GLU A 166 4.26 18.96 5.04
CA GLU A 166 3.50 17.70 4.94
C GLU A 166 4.27 16.54 5.59
N LEU A 167 5.60 16.50 5.46
CA LEU A 167 6.44 15.52 6.16
C LEU A 167 6.46 15.76 7.67
N GLU A 168 6.44 17.02 8.12
CA GLU A 168 6.35 17.39 9.54
C GLU A 168 5.00 17.03 10.17
N ARG A 169 3.90 17.03 9.41
CA ARG A 169 2.59 16.54 9.89
C ARG A 169 2.54 15.03 10.14
N ALA A 170 3.49 14.28 9.59
CA ALA A 170 3.60 12.84 9.77
C ALA A 170 4.49 12.44 10.97
N ARG A 171 5.11 13.40 11.66
CA ARG A 171 5.83 13.19 12.93
C ARG A 171 4.88 13.29 14.12
#